data_AF-C7XSR9-F1
#
_entry.id   AF-C7XSR9-F1
#
_cell.length_a   1.000
_cell.length_b   1.000
_cell.length_c   1.000
_cell.angle_alpha   90.00
_cell.angle_beta   90.00
_cell.angle_gamma   90.00
#
_symmetry.space_group_name_H-M   'P 1'
#
loop_
_entity.id
_entity.type
_entity.pdbx_description
1 polymer ?
#
loop_
_entity_poly.entity_id
_entity_poly.type
_entity_poly.pdbx_seq_one_letter_code
_entity_poly.pdbx_strand_id
1 'polypeptide(L)'
;MNATEKKELMGKYAKKLENAIKRETSVMKEIENDKALIKYLEGQKTSGAAFDNTVYESYDAWIETIRKQIKKSESTLTNIEFKKVELEAIQKYIA
;
A
#
# COMPACT_ATOMS: atom_id res chain seq x y z
N MET A 1 -4.98 -34.43 8.49
CA MET A 1 -4.02 -34.06 7.43
C MET A 1 -2.66 -34.69 7.69
N ASN A 2 -2.17 -35.48 6.74
CA ASN A 2 -0.80 -36.02 6.72
C ASN A 2 0.23 -34.94 6.30
N ALA A 3 1.52 -35.27 6.33
CA ALA A 3 2.59 -34.32 6.01
C ALA A 3 2.49 -33.78 4.57
N THR A 4 2.12 -34.61 3.61
CA THR A 4 1.95 -34.24 2.20
C THR A 4 0.81 -33.23 2.02
N GLU A 5 -0.35 -33.50 2.63
CA GLU A 5 -1.52 -32.60 2.59
C GLU A 5 -1.20 -31.24 3.22
N LYS A 6 -0.41 -31.22 4.30
CA LYS A 6 0.05 -29.96 4.93
C LYS A 6 0.97 -29.17 4.00
N LYS A 7 1.97 -29.82 3.38
CA LYS A 7 2.87 -29.16 2.42
C LYS A 7 2.12 -28.62 1.20
N GLU A 8 1.12 -29.35 0.69
CA GLU A 8 0.30 -28.88 -0.43
C GLU A 8 -0.54 -27.64 -0.06
N LEU A 9 -1.17 -27.65 1.13
CA LEU A 9 -1.91 -26.48 1.63
C LEU A 9 -1.00 -25.26 1.74
N MET A 10 0.19 -25.44 2.32
CA MET A 10 1.16 -24.36 2.48
C MET A 10 1.69 -23.84 1.13
N GLY A 11 1.86 -24.72 0.14
CA GLY A 11 2.21 -24.31 -1.23
C GLY A 11 1.12 -23.45 -1.89
N LYS A 12 -0.17 -23.77 -1.68
CA LYS A 12 -1.29 -22.93 -2.14
C LYS A 12 -1.30 -21.57 -1.44
N TYR A 13 -0.95 -21.53 -0.15
CA TYR A 13 -0.87 -20.28 0.60
C TYR A 13 0.33 -19.42 0.17
N ALA A 14 1.50 -19.99 -0.08
CA ALA A 14 2.66 -19.29 -0.63
C ALA A 14 2.32 -18.53 -1.93
N LYS A 15 1.58 -19.16 -2.86
CA LYS A 15 1.11 -18.47 -4.09
C LYS A 15 0.22 -17.24 -3.81
N LYS A 16 -0.58 -17.27 -2.74
CA LYS A 16 -1.39 -16.11 -2.32
C LYS A 16 -0.49 -14.98 -1.80
N LEU A 17 0.55 -15.32 -1.03
CA LEU A 17 1.52 -14.34 -0.53
C LEU A 17 2.29 -13.69 -1.67
N GLU A 18 2.81 -14.47 -2.63
CA GLU A 18 3.48 -13.95 -3.83
C GLU A 18 2.63 -12.93 -4.58
N ASN A 19 1.34 -13.22 -4.79
CA ASN A 19 0.43 -12.31 -5.46
C ASN A 19 0.16 -11.03 -4.66
N ALA A 20 0.12 -11.12 -3.33
CA ALA A 20 0.00 -9.94 -2.48
C ALA A 20 1.28 -9.07 -2.53
N ILE A 21 2.46 -9.70 -2.53
CA ILE A 21 3.76 -9.02 -2.56
C ILE A 21 3.97 -8.28 -3.90
N LYS A 22 3.48 -8.79 -5.03
CA LYS A 22 3.55 -8.11 -6.34
C LYS A 22 2.95 -6.69 -6.35
N ARG A 23 2.07 -6.36 -5.40
CA ARG A 23 1.47 -5.02 -5.28
C ARG A 23 2.42 -3.98 -4.67
N GLU A 24 3.56 -4.38 -4.13
CA GLU A 24 4.49 -3.47 -3.44
C GLU A 24 4.88 -2.27 -4.30
N THR A 25 5.33 -2.53 -5.53
CA THR A 25 5.76 -1.46 -6.45
C THR A 25 4.65 -0.48 -6.77
N SER A 26 3.41 -0.96 -6.96
CA SER A 26 2.29 -0.05 -7.23
C SER A 26 1.94 0.79 -6.00
N VAL A 27 1.96 0.20 -4.80
CA VAL A 27 1.71 0.92 -3.53
C VAL A 27 2.78 1.97 -3.27
N MET A 28 4.05 1.68 -3.55
CA MET A 28 5.13 2.69 -3.47
C MET A 28 4.87 3.87 -4.41
N LYS A 29 4.50 3.59 -5.66
CA LYS A 29 4.18 4.62 -6.66
C LYS A 29 2.95 5.46 -6.27
N GLU A 30 1.93 4.85 -5.66
CA GLU A 30 0.77 5.56 -5.11
C GLU A 30 1.21 6.58 -4.04
N ILE A 31 2.07 6.18 -3.11
CA ILE A 31 2.60 7.09 -2.07
C ILE A 31 3.39 8.25 -2.67
N GLU A 32 4.23 7.98 -3.68
CA GLU A 32 5.00 9.02 -4.37
C GLU A 32 4.10 10.03 -5.08
N ASN A 33 3.07 9.54 -5.80
CA ASN A 33 2.09 10.39 -6.47
C ASN A 33 1.30 11.23 -5.46
N ASP A 34 0.85 10.63 -4.35
CA ASP A 34 0.11 11.32 -3.30
C ASP A 34 0.95 12.42 -2.64
N LYS A 35 2.24 12.15 -2.38
CA LYS A 35 3.19 13.16 -1.87
C LYS A 35 3.38 14.32 -2.87
N ALA A 36 3.49 14.01 -4.16
CA ALA A 36 3.60 15.03 -5.21
C ALA A 36 2.33 15.89 -5.29
N LEU A 37 1.15 15.27 -5.16
CA LEU A 37 -0.13 15.97 -5.17
C LEU A 37 -0.27 16.89 -3.95
N ILE A 38 0.11 16.44 -2.75
CA ILE A 38 0.13 17.31 -1.55
C ILE A 38 1.00 18.55 -1.81
N LYS A 39 2.22 18.36 -2.32
CA LYS A 39 3.14 19.48 -2.61
C LYS A 39 2.53 20.47 -3.62
N TYR A 40 1.85 19.97 -4.64
CA TYR A 40 1.14 20.81 -5.61
C TYR A 40 0.03 21.63 -4.94
N LEU A 41 -0.83 20.99 -4.15
CA LEU A 41 -1.95 21.65 -3.46
C LEU A 41 -1.47 22.67 -2.42
N GLU A 42 -0.41 22.35 -1.67
CA GLU A 42 0.23 23.29 -0.74
C GLU A 42 0.80 24.51 -1.48
N GLY A 43 1.35 24.31 -2.68
CA GLY A 43 1.80 25.38 -3.57
C GLY A 43 0.66 26.30 -4.01
N GLN A 44 -0.46 25.73 -4.48
CA GLN A 44 -1.65 26.50 -4.88
C GLN A 44 -2.24 27.30 -3.71
N LYS A 45 -2.33 26.67 -2.54
CA LYS A 45 -2.78 27.33 -1.31
C LYS A 45 -1.88 28.51 -0.95
N THR A 46 -0.56 28.31 -0.99
CA THR A 46 0.43 29.35 -0.62
C THR A 46 0.44 30.52 -1.60
N SER A 47 0.19 30.26 -2.89
CA SER A 47 0.08 31.32 -3.90
C SER A 47 -1.24 32.10 -3.84
N GLY A 48 -2.18 31.71 -2.96
CA GLY A 48 -3.51 32.32 -2.88
C GLY A 48 -4.41 31.97 -4.08
N ALA A 49 -4.14 30.86 -4.77
CA ALA A 49 -4.99 30.41 -5.87
C ALA A 49 -6.41 30.13 -5.36
N ALA A 50 -7.41 30.52 -6.14
CA ALA A 50 -8.80 30.21 -5.82
C ALA A 50 -8.98 28.69 -5.80
N PHE A 51 -9.62 28.19 -4.75
CA PHE A 51 -9.92 26.78 -4.63
C PHE A 51 -11.07 26.42 -5.58
N ASP A 52 -10.81 25.52 -6.52
CA ASP A 52 -11.78 25.03 -7.51
C ASP A 52 -11.76 23.50 -7.53
N ASN A 53 -12.68 22.90 -6.76
CA ASN A 53 -12.90 21.46 -6.70
C ASN A 53 -14.35 21.16 -6.32
N THR A 54 -14.95 20.14 -6.92
CA THR A 54 -16.36 19.78 -6.69
C THR A 54 -16.56 18.71 -5.61
N VAL A 55 -15.48 18.07 -5.14
CA VAL A 55 -15.51 16.95 -4.20
C VAL A 55 -15.10 17.39 -2.80
N TYR A 56 -14.11 18.26 -2.70
CA TYR A 56 -13.59 18.76 -1.42
C TYR A 56 -14.01 20.21 -1.20
N GLU A 57 -14.14 20.60 0.06
CA GLU A 57 -14.58 21.96 0.45
C GLU A 57 -13.40 22.96 0.55
N SER A 58 -12.17 22.46 0.63
CA SER A 58 -10.96 23.28 0.71
C SER A 58 -9.70 22.50 0.34
N TYR A 59 -8.59 23.20 0.11
CA TYR A 59 -7.27 22.59 -0.04
C TYR A 59 -6.91 21.74 1.20
N ASP A 60 -7.25 22.21 2.40
CA ASP A 60 -6.94 21.49 3.65
C ASP A 60 -7.72 20.18 3.75
N ALA A 61 -9.01 20.17 3.41
CA ALA A 61 -9.82 18.96 3.40
C ALA A 61 -9.30 17.93 2.39
N TRP A 62 -8.86 18.40 1.21
CA TRP A 62 -8.27 17.53 0.20
C TRP A 62 -6.92 16.96 0.66
N ILE A 63 -6.01 17.82 1.16
CA ILE A 63 -4.70 17.42 1.67
C ILE A 63 -4.85 16.42 2.83
N GLU A 64 -5.79 16.64 3.75
CA GLU A 64 -6.04 15.70 4.85
C GLU A 64 -6.48 14.32 4.33
N THR A 65 -7.32 14.29 3.30
CA THR A 65 -7.75 13.04 2.66
C THR A 65 -6.58 12.29 2.05
N ILE A 66 -5.71 12.98 1.32
CA ILE A 66 -4.50 12.37 0.71
C ILE A 66 -3.54 11.88 1.81
N ARG A 67 -3.37 12.63 2.91
CA ARG A 67 -2.57 12.18 4.07
C ARG A 67 -3.13 10.89 4.68
N LYS A 68 -4.45 10.71 4.72
CA LYS A 68 -5.09 9.45 5.16
C LYS A 68 -4.85 8.31 4.15
N GLN A 69 -4.81 8.59 2.85
CA GLN A 69 -4.48 7.61 1.81
C GLN A 69 -3.04 7.14 1.95
N ILE A 70 -2.07 8.05 2.09
CA ILE A 70 -0.66 7.72 2.33
C ILE A 70 -0.51 6.78 3.54
N LYS A 71 -1.13 7.09 4.68
CA LYS A 71 -1.05 6.25 5.89
C LYS A 71 -1.59 4.83 5.66
N LYS A 72 -2.64 4.69 4.85
CA LYS A 72 -3.19 3.37 4.48
C LYS A 72 -2.22 2.60 3.57
N SER A 73 -1.58 3.28 2.64
CA SER A 73 -0.57 2.69 1.76
C SER A 73 0.69 2.28 2.52
N GLU A 74 1.16 3.09 3.48
CA GLU A 74 2.29 2.75 4.38
C GLU A 74 1.97 1.52 5.24
N SER A 75 0.75 1.44 5.78
CA SER A 75 0.28 0.25 6.50
C SER A 75 0.23 -0.99 5.59
N THR A 76 -0.10 -0.80 4.31
CA THR A 76 -0.09 -1.87 3.31
C THR A 76 1.33 -2.36 3.03
N LEU A 77 2.31 -1.46 2.92
CA LEU A 77 3.73 -1.83 2.76
C LEU A 77 4.24 -2.61 3.97
N THR A 78 3.94 -2.16 5.20
CA THR A 78 4.32 -2.87 6.43
C THR A 78 3.76 -4.30 6.44
N ASN A 79 2.50 -4.47 6.01
CA ASN A 79 1.89 -5.80 5.88
C ASN A 79 2.54 -6.65 4.77
N ILE A 80 3.00 -6.04 3.68
CA ILE A 80 3.74 -6.74 2.63
C ILE A 80 5.11 -7.23 3.15
N GLU A 81 5.80 -6.43 3.96
CA GLU A 81 7.06 -6.85 4.59
C GLU A 81 6.86 -8.09 5.48
N PHE A 82 5.80 -8.10 6.28
CA PHE A 82 5.46 -9.28 7.08
C PHE A 82 5.17 -10.50 6.20
N LYS A 83 4.41 -10.35 5.11
CA LYS A 83 4.12 -11.43 4.17
C LYS A 83 5.36 -11.98 3.47
N LYS A 84 6.40 -11.17 3.25
CA LYS A 84 7.69 -11.65 2.72
C LYS A 84 8.37 -12.60 3.70
N VAL A 85 8.37 -12.24 4.99
CA VAL A 85 8.90 -13.10 6.07
C VAL A 85 8.09 -14.39 6.19
N GLU A 86 6.76 -14.29 6.15
CA GLU A 86 5.89 -15.47 6.15
C GLU A 86 6.18 -16.40 4.95
N LEU A 87 6.33 -15.83 3.75
CA LEU A 87 6.65 -16.60 2.55
C LEU A 87 7.99 -17.34 2.71
N GLU A 88 9.02 -16.68 3.24
CA GLU A 88 10.32 -17.31 3.50
C GLU A 88 10.20 -18.50 4.47
N ALA A 89 9.44 -18.33 5.57
CA ALA A 89 9.21 -19.39 6.54
C ALA A 89 8.46 -20.58 5.91
N ILE A 90 7.47 -20.30 5.06
CA ILE A 90 6.71 -21.32 4.34
C ILE A 90 7.60 -22.07 3.35
N GLN A 91 8.44 -21.36 2.61
CA GLN A 91 9.38 -21.95 1.67
C GLN A 91 10.36 -22.91 2.37
N LYS A 92 10.84 -22.57 3.57
CA LYS A 92 11.65 -23.47 4.41
C LYS A 92 10.88 -24.69 4.90
N TYR A 93 9.59 -24.54 5.22
CA TYR A 93 8.75 -25.64 5.69
C TYR A 93 8.39 -26.64 4.59
N ILE A 94 8.16 -26.16 3.36
CA ILE A 94 7.77 -27.02 2.23
C ILE A 94 8.97 -27.74 1.59
N ALA A 95 10.17 -27.15 1.68
CA ALA A 95 11.43 -27.78 1.29
C ALA A 95 11.59 -29.19 1.92
#